data_AF-A0A8K0NZJ1-F1
#
_entry.id   AF-A0A8K0NZJ1-F1
#
_cell.length_a   1.000
_cell.length_b   1.000
_cell.length_c   1.000
_cell.angle_alpha   90.00
_cell.angle_beta   90.00
_cell.angle_gamma   90.00
#
_symmetry.space_group_name_H-M   'P 1'
#
loop_
_entity.id
_entity.type
_entity.pdbx_description
1 polymer ?
#
loop_
_entity_poly.entity_id
_entity_poly.type
_entity_poly.pdbx_seq_one_letter_code
_entity_poly.pdbx_strand_id
1 'polypeptide(L)'
;MTAPSKTKVSARYLGVEFDSKLTFWPQIKKSSDKAAATTVSLSRLMANVGGPKQCKRKLLMAVVESQLLYGAEIWASALNTAKYRKRITVVQRRGALRVACSYRTVSVLVIAGTIPIDLLAKERKRIYDTRPRAGKEQVAKKERKRTMEEWQRRWDQEKK
;
A
#
# COMPACT_ATOMS: atom_id res chain seq x y z
N MET A 1 -35.40 12.32 28.43
CA MET A 1 -34.44 11.19 28.44
C MET A 1 -33.73 11.16 27.08
N THR A 2 -32.58 11.83 26.97
CA THR A 2 -31.77 11.87 25.75
C THR A 2 -30.98 10.56 25.63
N ALA A 3 -31.09 9.89 24.49
CA ALA A 3 -30.40 8.64 24.21
C ALA A 3 -28.88 8.82 24.35
N PRO A 4 -28.14 7.88 24.96
CA PRO A 4 -26.68 7.95 25.05
C PRO A 4 -26.11 7.95 23.63
N SER A 5 -25.43 9.04 23.27
CA SER A 5 -24.71 9.14 22.01
C SER A 5 -23.66 8.02 21.97
N LYS A 6 -23.69 7.18 20.95
CA LYS A 6 -22.64 6.19 20.70
C LYS A 6 -21.34 6.97 20.45
N THR A 7 -20.52 7.12 21.48
CA THR A 7 -19.18 7.70 21.38
C THR A 7 -18.43 6.92 20.31
N LYS A 8 -18.10 7.56 19.19
CA LYS A 8 -17.21 6.93 18.19
C LYS A 8 -15.90 6.66 18.90
N VAL A 9 -15.58 5.39 19.12
CA VAL A 9 -14.30 4.90 19.64
C VAL A 9 -13.19 5.05 18.58
N SER A 10 -13.16 6.22 17.93
CA SER A 10 -12.18 6.55 16.91
C SER A 10 -12.00 8.06 16.78
N ALA A 11 -10.78 8.55 16.99
CA ALA A 11 -10.41 9.95 16.75
C ALA A 11 -9.80 10.11 15.36
N ARG A 12 -10.00 11.26 14.71
CA ARG A 12 -9.35 11.58 13.44
C ARG A 12 -8.38 12.74 13.64
N TYR A 13 -7.13 12.54 13.24
CA TYR A 13 -6.11 13.58 13.24
C TYR A 13 -5.32 13.52 11.93
N LEU A 14 -5.15 14.67 11.26
CA LEU A 14 -4.48 14.79 9.96
C LEU A 14 -4.92 13.72 8.93
N GLY A 15 -6.23 13.44 8.89
CA GLY A 15 -6.79 12.45 7.97
C GLY A 15 -6.54 10.98 8.35
N VAL A 16 -5.83 10.70 9.44
CA VAL A 16 -5.58 9.35 9.98
C VAL A 16 -6.59 9.04 11.10
N GLU A 17 -7.19 7.86 11.04
CA GLU A 17 -8.13 7.36 12.06
C GLU A 17 -7.42 6.50 13.10
N PHE A 18 -7.56 6.89 14.36
CA PHE A 18 -7.03 6.21 15.54
C PHE A 18 -8.18 5.53 16.27
N ASP A 19 -8.12 4.22 16.46
CA ASP A 19 -9.02 3.49 17.36
C ASP A 19 -8.44 3.46 18.78
N SER A 20 -9.28 3.21 19.79
CA SER A 20 -8.84 3.19 21.21
C SER A 20 -7.72 2.19 21.50
N LYS A 21 -7.61 1.13 20.70
CA LYS A 21 -6.60 0.08 20.84
C LYS A 21 -5.37 0.30 19.93
N LEU A 22 -5.31 1.43 19.20
CA LEU A 22 -4.25 1.75 18.24
C LEU A 22 -3.95 0.59 17.26
N THR A 23 -4.98 -0.17 16.87
CA THR A 23 -4.84 -1.24 15.88
C THR A 23 -4.74 -0.68 14.46
N PHE A 24 -5.20 0.56 14.25
CA PHE A 24 -5.27 1.24 12.95
C PHE A 24 -6.09 0.49 11.89
N TRP A 25 -6.91 -0.48 12.30
CA TRP A 25 -7.76 -1.22 11.36
C TRP A 25 -8.77 -0.34 10.63
N PRO A 26 -9.47 0.62 11.28
CA PRO A 26 -10.38 1.53 10.58
C PRO A 26 -9.66 2.33 9.48
N GLN A 27 -8.47 2.84 9.78
CA GLN A 27 -7.63 3.56 8.83
C GLN A 27 -7.26 2.67 7.63
N ILE A 28 -6.72 1.48 7.87
CA ILE A 28 -6.32 0.55 6.79
C ILE A 28 -7.54 0.18 5.93
N LYS A 29 -8.68 -0.09 6.57
CA LYS A 29 -9.93 -0.43 5.87
C LYS A 29 -10.34 0.71 4.95
N LYS A 30 -10.43 1.93 5.47
CA LYS A 30 -10.85 3.12 4.73
C LYS A 30 -9.90 3.48 3.60
N SER A 31 -8.59 3.46 3.83
CA SER A 31 -7.59 3.69 2.78
C SER A 31 -7.68 2.62 1.69
N SER A 32 -7.87 1.36 2.06
CA SER A 32 -8.07 0.26 1.10
C SER A 32 -9.34 0.45 0.27
N ASP A 33 -10.45 0.85 0.89
CA ASP A 33 -11.74 1.03 0.20
C ASP A 33 -11.67 2.21 -0.80
N LYS A 34 -11.07 3.33 -0.38
CA LYS A 34 -10.83 4.49 -1.24
C LYS A 34 -9.90 4.14 -2.43
N ALA A 35 -8.82 3.43 -2.15
CA ALA A 35 -7.89 2.96 -3.17
C ALA A 35 -8.52 1.95 -4.12
N ALA A 36 -9.39 1.07 -3.62
CA ALA A 36 -10.13 0.13 -4.44
C ALA A 36 -11.08 0.84 -5.41
N ALA A 37 -11.84 1.83 -4.94
CA ALA A 37 -12.72 2.64 -5.79
C ALA A 37 -11.91 3.36 -6.90
N THR A 38 -10.79 3.97 -6.53
CA THR A 38 -9.88 4.64 -7.48
C THR A 38 -9.33 3.64 -8.50
N THR A 39 -8.91 2.45 -8.05
CA THR A 39 -8.42 1.37 -8.92
C THR A 39 -9.47 0.94 -9.94
N VAL A 40 -10.74 0.86 -9.54
CA VAL A 40 -11.85 0.51 -10.45
C VAL A 40 -12.01 1.59 -11.53
N SER A 41 -12.04 2.87 -11.15
CA SER A 41 -12.14 3.98 -12.11
C SER A 41 -10.96 3.99 -13.08
N LEU A 42 -9.73 3.84 -12.57
CA LEU A 42 -8.52 3.80 -13.41
C LEU A 42 -8.45 2.55 -14.29
N SER A 43 -8.99 1.42 -13.83
CA SER A 43 -9.03 0.19 -14.63
C SER A 43 -9.78 0.36 -15.94
N ARG A 44 -10.83 1.20 -15.95
CA ARG A 44 -11.61 1.51 -17.16
C ARG A 44 -10.78 2.25 -18.22
N LEU A 45 -9.78 3.01 -17.80
CA LEU A 45 -8.85 3.72 -18.68
C LEU A 45 -7.68 2.84 -19.17
N MET A 46 -7.52 1.65 -18.60
CA MET A 46 -6.36 0.76 -18.79
C MET A 46 -6.76 -0.55 -19.48
N ALA A 47 -7.52 -0.46 -20.57
CA ALA A 47 -7.89 -1.62 -21.38
C ALA A 47 -6.65 -2.45 -21.78
N ASN A 48 -6.70 -3.78 -21.70
CA ASN A 48 -5.52 -4.61 -21.94
C ASN A 48 -5.04 -4.52 -23.39
N VAL A 49 -5.97 -4.44 -24.35
CA VAL A 49 -5.69 -4.27 -25.80
C VAL A 49 -6.01 -2.83 -26.18
N GLY A 50 -5.12 -2.19 -26.96
CA GLY A 50 -5.29 -0.81 -27.42
C GLY A 50 -5.22 0.26 -26.32
N GLY A 51 -4.92 -0.12 -25.08
CA GLY A 51 -4.84 0.81 -23.95
C GLY A 51 -3.51 1.57 -23.86
N PRO A 52 -3.33 2.36 -22.80
CA PRO A 52 -2.14 3.19 -22.61
C PRO A 52 -0.85 2.39 -22.45
N LYS A 53 0.28 2.99 -22.83
CA LYS A 53 1.63 2.45 -22.62
C LYS A 53 1.91 2.16 -21.13
N GLN A 54 2.82 1.22 -20.86
CA GLN A 54 3.16 0.77 -19.50
C GLN A 54 3.60 1.93 -18.56
N CYS A 55 4.32 2.93 -19.06
CA CYS A 55 4.72 4.10 -18.28
C CYS A 55 3.51 4.86 -17.69
N LYS A 56 2.47 5.09 -18.51
CA LYS A 56 1.22 5.73 -18.07
C LYS A 56 0.47 4.86 -17.07
N ARG A 57 0.44 3.53 -17.27
CA ARG A 57 -0.18 2.59 -16.31
C ARG A 57 0.52 2.61 -14.95
N LYS A 58 1.85 2.62 -14.93
CA LYS A 58 2.64 2.74 -13.70
C LYS A 58 2.37 4.05 -12.97
N LEU A 59 2.26 5.16 -13.72
CA LEU A 59 1.89 6.46 -13.15
C LEU A 59 0.50 6.41 -12.50
N LEU A 60 -0.50 5.84 -13.18
CA LEU A 60 -1.84 5.67 -12.63
C LEU A 60 -1.84 4.77 -11.38
N MET A 61 -1.03 3.70 -11.39
CA MET A 61 -0.88 2.83 -10.21
C MET A 61 -0.24 3.55 -9.02
N ALA A 62 0.75 4.43 -9.26
CA ALA A 62 1.40 5.19 -8.21
C ALA A 62 0.42 6.07 -7.41
N VAL A 63 -0.68 6.52 -8.03
CA VAL A 63 -1.77 7.23 -7.33
C VAL A 63 -2.47 6.32 -6.33
N VAL A 64 -2.79 5.09 -6.73
CA VAL A 64 -3.41 4.08 -5.85
C VAL A 64 -2.48 3.73 -4.70
N GLU A 65 -1.19 3.52 -4.97
CA GLU A 65 -0.19 3.23 -3.93
C GLU A 65 -0.03 4.40 -2.96
N SER A 66 -0.07 5.63 -3.46
CA SER A 66 -0.03 6.83 -2.62
C SER A 66 -1.24 6.92 -1.69
N GLN A 67 -2.44 6.55 -2.16
CA GLN A 67 -3.63 6.46 -1.31
C GLN A 67 -3.50 5.34 -0.26
N LEU A 68 -2.99 4.17 -0.64
CA LEU A 68 -2.77 3.05 0.27
C LEU A 68 -1.74 3.35 1.35
N LEU A 69 -0.68 4.09 1.00
CA LEU A 69 0.45 4.39 1.90
C LEU A 69 0.28 5.71 2.66
N TYR A 70 -0.88 6.35 2.58
CA TYR A 70 -1.14 7.59 3.29
C TYR A 70 -1.10 7.37 4.81
N GLY A 71 -0.18 8.06 5.49
CA GLY A 71 0.07 7.92 6.92
C GLY A 71 0.75 6.60 7.31
N ALA A 72 1.35 5.86 6.37
CA ALA A 72 1.99 4.56 6.62
C ALA A 72 3.02 4.60 7.76
N GLU A 73 3.66 5.73 7.96
CA GLU A 73 4.65 5.97 9.03
C GLU A 73 4.10 5.65 10.42
N ILE A 74 2.80 5.88 10.61
CA ILE A 74 2.07 5.68 11.87
C ILE A 74 1.53 4.26 11.96
N TRP A 75 0.85 3.76 10.90
CA TRP A 75 0.12 2.49 10.97
C TRP A 75 0.85 1.27 10.36
N ALA A 76 2.02 1.41 9.74
CA ALA A 76 2.71 0.30 9.08
C ALA A 76 3.06 -0.87 10.03
N SER A 77 3.22 -0.60 11.33
CA SER A 77 3.41 -1.64 12.35
C SER A 77 2.24 -2.62 12.43
N ALA A 78 1.01 -2.14 12.15
CA ALA A 78 -0.19 -2.97 12.14
C ALA A 78 -0.19 -4.03 11.01
N LEU A 79 0.68 -3.91 10.00
CA LEU A 79 0.84 -4.90 8.92
C LEU A 79 1.56 -6.19 9.34
N ASN A 80 2.00 -6.28 10.60
CA ASN A 80 2.40 -7.55 11.19
C ASN A 80 1.21 -8.53 11.27
N THR A 81 -0.01 -8.01 11.36
CA THR A 81 -1.24 -8.80 11.28
C THR A 81 -1.53 -9.23 9.84
N ALA A 82 -1.54 -10.54 9.58
CA ALA A 82 -1.76 -11.11 8.25
C ALA A 82 -3.08 -10.65 7.59
N LYS A 83 -4.16 -10.51 8.38
CA LYS A 83 -5.46 -10.00 7.91
C LYS A 83 -5.34 -8.59 7.30
N TYR A 84 -4.55 -7.71 7.94
CA TYR A 84 -4.42 -6.31 7.51
C TYR A 84 -3.57 -6.24 6.26
N ARG A 85 -2.46 -6.99 6.24
CA ARG A 85 -1.61 -7.17 5.07
C ARG A 85 -2.38 -7.69 3.87
N LYS A 86 -3.23 -8.71 4.06
CA LYS A 86 -4.04 -9.30 2.99
C LYS A 86 -4.98 -8.27 2.36
N ARG A 87 -5.62 -7.40 3.17
CA ARG A 87 -6.56 -6.40 2.65
C ARG A 87 -5.89 -5.41 1.70
N ILE A 88 -4.77 -4.81 2.09
CA ILE A 88 -4.05 -3.84 1.23
C ILE A 88 -3.45 -4.52 0.00
N THR A 89 -2.96 -5.74 0.14
CA THR A 89 -2.34 -6.51 -0.94
C THR A 89 -3.36 -6.85 -2.03
N VAL A 90 -4.61 -7.16 -1.67
CA VAL A 90 -5.68 -7.40 -2.66
C VAL A 90 -5.92 -6.17 -3.54
N VAL A 91 -5.93 -4.97 -2.95
CA VAL A 91 -6.11 -3.72 -3.71
C VAL A 91 -4.92 -3.48 -4.64
N GLN A 92 -3.69 -3.62 -4.13
CA GLN A 92 -2.49 -3.47 -4.95
C GLN A 92 -2.47 -4.46 -6.12
N ARG A 93 -2.79 -5.74 -5.87
CA ARG A 93 -2.83 -6.79 -6.92
C ARG A 93 -3.83 -6.47 -8.02
N ARG A 94 -5.00 -5.91 -7.69
CA ARG A 94 -5.98 -5.48 -8.71
C ARG A 94 -5.41 -4.42 -9.64
N GLY A 95 -4.67 -3.46 -9.10
CA GLY A 95 -3.98 -2.45 -9.91
C GLY A 95 -2.80 -3.03 -10.69
N ALA A 96 -2.00 -3.90 -10.08
CA ALA A 96 -0.87 -4.56 -10.73
C ALA A 96 -1.29 -5.39 -11.96
N LEU A 97 -2.45 -6.07 -11.91
CA LEU A 97 -3.02 -6.78 -13.07
C LEU A 97 -3.21 -5.84 -14.27
N ARG A 98 -3.63 -4.59 -14.02
CA ARG A 98 -3.81 -3.58 -15.07
C ARG A 98 -2.49 -3.05 -15.59
N VAL A 99 -1.48 -2.91 -14.72
CA VAL A 99 -0.13 -2.50 -15.13
C VAL A 99 0.53 -3.56 -16.01
N ALA A 100 0.36 -4.84 -15.67
CA ALA A 100 0.93 -5.97 -16.39
C ALA A 100 0.11 -6.41 -17.62
N CYS A 101 -1.05 -5.80 -17.88
CA CYS A 101 -2.01 -6.25 -18.91
C CYS A 101 -2.39 -7.74 -18.80
N SER A 102 -2.25 -8.33 -17.61
CA SER A 102 -2.39 -9.77 -17.38
C SER A 102 -3.80 -10.15 -16.95
N TYR A 103 -4.30 -11.28 -17.43
CA TYR A 103 -5.62 -11.81 -17.07
C TYR A 103 -5.60 -12.68 -15.80
N ARG A 104 -4.45 -13.29 -15.45
CA ARG A 104 -4.30 -14.20 -14.29
C ARG A 104 -3.29 -13.68 -13.25
N THR A 105 -3.42 -14.18 -12.02
CA THR A 105 -2.90 -13.62 -10.77
C THR A 105 -1.51 -14.09 -10.31
N VAL A 106 -0.90 -15.07 -10.99
CA VAL A 106 0.37 -15.65 -10.55
C VAL A 106 1.51 -14.68 -10.87
N SER A 107 2.28 -14.30 -9.85
CA SER A 107 3.45 -13.40 -9.97
C SER A 107 3.20 -12.00 -10.53
N VAL A 108 1.96 -11.50 -10.51
CA VAL A 108 1.59 -10.20 -11.11
C VAL A 108 2.42 -9.01 -10.64
N LEU A 109 2.82 -8.99 -9.37
CA LEU A 109 3.63 -7.89 -8.81
C LEU A 109 5.02 -7.86 -9.43
N VAL A 110 5.61 -9.04 -9.70
CA VAL A 110 6.91 -9.17 -10.34
C VAL A 110 6.82 -8.70 -11.80
N ILE A 111 5.80 -9.17 -12.53
CA ILE A 111 5.58 -8.78 -13.94
C ILE A 111 5.31 -7.28 -14.07
N ALA A 112 4.53 -6.71 -13.14
CA ALA A 112 4.28 -5.27 -13.08
C ALA A 112 5.52 -4.46 -12.65
N GLY A 113 6.56 -5.11 -12.12
CA GLY A 113 7.73 -4.47 -11.54
C GLY A 113 7.37 -3.61 -10.33
N THR A 114 6.46 -4.11 -9.48
CA THR A 114 5.88 -3.39 -8.36
C THR A 114 6.21 -4.09 -7.05
N ILE A 115 6.84 -3.35 -6.12
CA ILE A 115 7.21 -3.86 -4.79
C ILE A 115 5.93 -4.10 -3.97
N PRO A 116 5.81 -5.21 -3.21
CA PRO A 116 4.69 -5.44 -2.31
C PRO A 116 4.42 -4.25 -1.37
N ILE A 117 3.16 -3.82 -1.31
CA ILE A 117 2.74 -2.61 -0.60
C ILE A 117 3.07 -2.65 0.91
N ASP A 118 3.11 -3.84 1.51
CA ASP A 118 3.47 -4.01 2.90
C ASP A 118 4.95 -3.73 3.17
N LEU A 119 5.82 -4.05 2.22
CA LEU A 119 7.23 -3.71 2.27
C LEU A 119 7.43 -2.20 2.09
N LEU A 120 6.70 -1.58 1.14
CA LEU A 120 6.73 -0.13 0.94
C LEU A 120 6.25 0.64 2.18
N ALA A 121 5.20 0.16 2.86
CA ALA A 121 4.73 0.76 4.10
C ALA A 121 5.79 0.68 5.21
N LYS A 122 6.45 -0.47 5.36
CA LYS A 122 7.55 -0.65 6.31
C LYS A 122 8.76 0.22 5.95
N GLU A 123 9.08 0.38 4.67
CA GLU A 123 10.13 1.29 4.18
C GLU A 123 9.85 2.72 4.62
N ARG A 124 8.65 3.25 4.34
CA ARG A 124 8.26 4.61 4.75
C ARG A 124 8.38 4.80 6.26
N LYS A 125 7.93 3.82 7.04
CA LYS A 125 8.07 3.86 8.49
C LYS A 125 9.52 3.92 8.95
N ARG A 126 10.41 3.08 8.41
CA ARG A 126 11.84 3.10 8.77
C ARG A 126 12.52 4.42 8.42
N ILE A 127 12.21 4.99 7.25
CA ILE A 127 12.72 6.31 6.85
C ILE A 127 12.23 7.38 7.83
N TYR A 128 10.95 7.35 8.19
CA TYR A 128 10.37 8.29 9.16
C TYR A 128 10.98 8.17 10.55
N ASP A 129 11.13 6.94 11.05
CA ASP A 129 11.70 6.67 12.38
C ASP A 129 13.18 7.12 12.45
N THR A 130 13.92 7.08 11.33
CA THR A 130 15.31 7.58 11.24
C THR A 130 15.42 9.10 11.39
N ARG A 131 14.37 9.86 11.07
CA ARG A 131 14.31 11.34 11.12
C ARG A 131 15.56 12.04 10.56
N PRO A 132 16.01 11.74 9.33
CA PRO A 132 17.25 12.32 8.80
C PRO A 132 17.13 13.83 8.61
N ARG A 133 17.95 14.59 9.33
CA ARG A 133 18.08 16.06 9.20
C ARG A 133 18.81 16.44 7.91
N ALA A 134 19.80 15.65 7.51
CA ALA A 134 20.52 15.75 6.25
C ALA A 134 20.66 14.36 5.61
N GLY A 135 20.94 14.30 4.31
CA GLY A 135 21.17 13.03 3.61
C GLY A 135 19.92 12.17 3.38
N LYS A 136 18.75 12.80 3.23
CA LYS A 136 17.46 12.11 3.03
C LYS A 136 17.49 11.14 1.84
N GLU A 137 18.16 11.53 0.76
CA GLU A 137 18.27 10.71 -0.43
C GLU A 137 19.13 9.46 -0.20
N GLN A 138 20.25 9.59 0.51
CA GLN A 138 21.12 8.47 0.88
C GLN A 138 20.37 7.48 1.78
N VAL A 139 19.62 7.99 2.76
CA VAL A 139 18.77 7.15 3.62
C VAL A 139 17.68 6.44 2.80
N ALA A 140 17.00 7.16 1.91
CA ALA A 140 15.98 6.56 1.04
C ALA A 140 16.57 5.48 0.12
N LYS A 141 17.76 5.71 -0.47
CA LYS A 141 18.47 4.72 -1.30
C LYS A 141 18.86 3.49 -0.49
N LYS A 142 19.39 3.67 0.72
CA LYS A 142 19.74 2.57 1.62
C LYS A 142 18.51 1.74 2.00
N GLU A 143 17.43 2.39 2.40
CA GLU A 143 16.19 1.71 2.78
C GLU A 143 15.51 1.03 1.59
N ARG A 144 15.59 1.61 0.39
CA ARG A 144 15.15 0.98 -0.85
C ARG A 144 15.93 -0.29 -1.14
N LYS A 145 17.27 -0.26 -1.02
CA LYS A 145 18.12 -1.45 -1.20
C LYS A 145 17.71 -2.56 -0.25
N ARG A 146 17.53 -2.25 1.03
CA ARG A 146 17.05 -3.19 2.05
C ARG A 146 15.67 -3.77 1.70
N THR A 147 14.74 -2.94 1.24
CA THR A 147 13.42 -3.40 0.79
C THR A 147 13.52 -4.36 -0.40
N MET A 148 14.40 -4.09 -1.36
CA MET A 148 14.63 -4.97 -2.51
C MET A 148 15.22 -6.32 -2.10
N GLU A 149 16.19 -6.33 -1.19
CA GLU A 149 16.78 -7.56 -0.64
C GLU A 149 15.73 -8.40 0.11
N GLU A 150 14.90 -7.77 0.94
CA GLU A 150 13.81 -8.45 1.64
C GLU A 150 12.75 -8.99 0.67
N TRP A 151 12.45 -8.27 -0.40
CA TRP A 151 11.53 -8.75 -1.43
C TRP A 151 12.11 -9.98 -2.15
N GLN A 152 13.39 -9.94 -2.52
CA GLN A 152 14.09 -11.07 -3.13
C GLN A 152 14.08 -12.29 -2.20
N ARG A 153 14.41 -12.10 -0.91
CA ARG A 153 14.39 -13.16 0.10
C ARG A 153 13.01 -13.83 0.21
N ARG A 154 11.93 -13.05 0.20
CA ARG A 154 10.56 -13.59 0.22
C ARG A 154 10.25 -14.44 -1.01
N TRP A 155 10.73 -14.01 -2.18
CA TRP A 155 10.54 -14.74 -3.42
C TRP A 155 11.29 -16.08 -3.42
N ASP A 156 12.53 -16.08 -2.95
CA ASP A 156 13.34 -17.30 -2.88
C ASP A 156 12.75 -18.32 -1.90
N GLN A 157 12.06 -17.86 -0.85
CA GLN A 157 11.36 -18.70 0.12
C GLN A 157 10.03 -19.29 -0.41
N GLU A 158 9.35 -18.63 -1.34
CA GLU A 158 8.12 -19.16 -1.97
C GLU A 158 8.41 -20.31 -2.96
N LYS A 159 9.67 -20.50 -3.37
CA LYS A 159 10.11 -21.56 -4.29
C LYS A 159 10.55 -22.86 -3.60
N LYS A 160 10.69 -22.85 -2.27
CA LYS A 160 10.96 -24.04 -1.45
C LYS A 160 9.66 -24.62 -0.91
#